data_AF-A0AAN7R8J3-F1
#
_entry.id   AF-A0AAN7R8J3-F1
#
_cell.length_a   1.000
_cell.length_b   1.000
_cell.length_c   1.000
_cell.angle_alpha   90.00
_cell.angle_beta   90.00
_cell.angle_gamma   90.00
#
_symmetry.space_group_name_H-M   'P 1'
#
loop_
_entity.id
_entity.type
_entity.pdbx_description
1 polymer ?
#
loop_
_entity_poly.entity_id
_entity_poly.type
_entity_poly.pdbx_seq_one_letter_code
_entity_poly.pdbx_strand_id
1 'polypeptide(L)'
;MLGSNICNCFWVSIICAFYTQGHWTRISEPVGGKMSYKPPIYDINAPDLYIPFMAFGTYVVLCGFFLGLQGKFSPESLNWLFVKGLTGWFLQVALLKMILLSLGSGEVPLLDIVAYAGYTFTGLSIAVLGKILVRYAYYAVMPWTCLCMGIFLVRTMKRVLFTEVRSYDSSRHHYLLLFIALAQFPLFSWLGNITVNWLF
;
A
#
# COMPACT_ATOMS: atom_id res chain seq x y z
N MET A 1 -2.05 5.86 22.08
CA MET A 1 -1.66 4.48 21.69
C MET A 1 -2.64 3.93 20.65
N LEU A 2 -2.81 4.62 19.50
CA LEU A 2 -3.67 4.17 18.41
C LEU A 2 -2.81 3.40 17.39
N GLY A 3 -2.56 2.13 17.64
CA GLY A 3 -2.15 1.21 16.59
C GLY A 3 -3.40 0.54 16.06
N SER A 4 -3.96 1.02 14.93
CA SER A 4 -4.99 0.27 14.20
C SER A 4 -4.52 -1.18 14.01
N ASN A 5 -5.40 -2.16 14.13
CA ASN A 5 -5.01 -3.56 13.90
C ASN A 5 -4.54 -3.82 12.46
N ILE A 6 -4.87 -2.94 11.52
CA ILE A 6 -4.28 -2.91 10.18
C ILE A 6 -2.79 -2.54 10.25
N CYS A 7 -2.42 -1.60 11.11
CA CYS A 7 -1.03 -1.26 11.40
C CYS A 7 -0.28 -2.47 11.97
N ASN A 8 -0.87 -3.20 12.92
CA ASN A 8 -0.28 -4.45 13.42
C ASN A 8 -0.16 -5.51 12.32
N CYS A 9 -1.18 -5.69 11.47
CA CYS A 9 -1.12 -6.64 10.35
C CYS A 9 -0.07 -6.25 9.30
N PHE A 10 0.16 -4.95 9.13
CA PHE A 10 1.16 -4.35 8.27
C PHE A 10 2.58 -4.56 8.83
N TRP A 11 2.81 -4.20 10.11
CA TRP A 11 4.07 -4.46 10.82
C TRP A 11 4.40 -5.95 10.89
N VAL A 12 3.39 -6.80 11.11
CA VAL A 12 3.54 -8.26 11.05
C VAL A 12 3.87 -8.72 9.63
N SER A 13 3.27 -8.15 8.58
CA SER A 13 3.63 -8.51 7.19
C SER A 13 5.08 -8.13 6.84
N ILE A 14 5.61 -7.07 7.45
CA ILE A 14 7.01 -6.65 7.30
C ILE A 14 7.97 -7.54 8.10
N ILE A 15 7.61 -7.88 9.34
CA ILE A 15 8.49 -8.56 10.29
C ILE A 15 8.41 -10.10 10.15
N CYS A 16 7.22 -10.64 9.88
CA CYS A 16 6.95 -12.07 9.73
C CYS A 16 5.79 -12.29 8.75
N ALA A 17 6.11 -12.47 7.47
CA ALA A 17 5.13 -12.78 6.40
C ALA A 17 4.20 -14.00 6.70
N PHE A 18 4.55 -14.82 7.69
CA PHE A 18 3.95 -16.13 7.99
C PHE A 18 3.23 -16.29 9.34
N TYR A 19 3.25 -15.31 10.26
CA TYR A 19 2.57 -15.48 11.56
C TYR A 19 1.18 -14.82 11.55
N THR A 20 0.09 -15.60 11.62
CA THR A 20 -1.27 -15.03 11.70
C THR A 20 -2.19 -15.90 12.58
N GLN A 21 -2.47 -15.41 13.80
CA GLN A 21 -3.50 -15.92 14.73
C GLN A 21 -4.14 -14.72 15.46
N GLY A 22 -4.76 -13.79 14.73
CA GLY A 22 -5.48 -12.69 15.38
C GLY A 22 -6.73 -12.27 14.60
N HIS A 23 -7.78 -11.95 15.34
CA HIS A 23 -9.10 -11.57 14.85
C HIS A 23 -9.09 -10.08 14.48
N TRP A 24 -8.46 -9.75 13.34
CA TRP A 24 -8.24 -8.37 12.86
C TRP A 24 -9.23 -7.97 11.76
N THR A 25 -10.49 -8.38 11.90
CA THR A 25 -11.55 -8.21 10.90
C THR A 25 -12.33 -6.92 11.15
N ARG A 26 -12.63 -6.14 10.10
CA ARG A 26 -13.59 -5.03 10.22
C ARG A 26 -14.94 -5.60 10.65
N ILE A 27 -15.62 -4.87 11.51
CA ILE A 27 -16.94 -5.24 11.99
C ILE A 27 -17.95 -4.76 10.93
N SER A 28 -18.50 -5.71 10.16
CA SER A 28 -19.63 -5.44 9.27
C SER A 28 -20.94 -5.64 10.02
N GLU A 29 -21.87 -4.69 9.88
CA GLU A 29 -23.24 -4.88 10.34
C GLU A 29 -24.18 -5.07 9.14
N PRO A 30 -25.10 -6.04 9.21
CA PRO A 30 -26.14 -6.17 8.20
C PRO A 30 -27.15 -5.03 8.38
N VAL A 31 -27.06 -4.00 7.54
CA VAL A 31 -28.04 -2.91 7.51
C VAL A 31 -28.91 -3.12 6.26
N GLY A 32 -30.17 -3.51 6.45
CA GLY A 32 -31.14 -3.65 5.35
C GLY A 32 -30.78 -4.71 4.31
N GLY A 33 -30.15 -5.82 4.71
CA GLY A 33 -29.79 -6.92 3.79
C GLY A 33 -28.48 -6.73 3.02
N LYS A 34 -27.80 -5.58 3.16
CA LYS A 34 -26.43 -5.36 2.68
C LYS A 34 -25.44 -5.30 3.86
N MET A 35 -24.24 -5.84 3.67
CA MET A 35 -23.17 -5.68 4.67
C MET A 35 -22.58 -4.28 4.55
N SER A 36 -22.74 -3.45 5.58
CA SER A 36 -22.17 -2.10 5.61
C SER A 36 -21.10 -2.00 6.70
N TYR A 37 -19.99 -1.33 6.39
CA TYR A 37 -18.90 -1.13 7.35
C TYR A 37 -19.21 0.01 8.31
N LYS A 38 -18.89 -0.17 9.60
CA LYS A 38 -19.00 0.91 10.58
C LYS A 38 -17.99 2.04 10.28
N PRO A 39 -18.38 3.30 10.57
CA PRO A 39 -17.45 4.41 10.46
C PRO A 39 -16.27 4.24 11.44
N PRO A 40 -15.10 4.86 11.18
CA PRO A 40 -13.87 4.67 11.96
C PRO A 40 -14.01 4.96 13.46
N ILE A 41 -14.99 5.78 13.86
CA ILE A 41 -15.31 6.07 15.27
C ILE A 41 -15.75 4.81 16.02
N TYR A 42 -16.37 3.84 15.33
CA TYR A 42 -16.92 2.62 15.90
C TYR A 42 -16.22 1.33 15.43
N ASP A 43 -15.19 1.45 14.59
CA ASP A 43 -14.39 0.33 14.08
C ASP A 43 -12.89 0.67 14.12
N ILE A 44 -12.22 0.17 15.16
CA ILE A 44 -10.76 0.34 15.33
C ILE A 44 -9.94 -0.35 14.24
N ASN A 45 -10.58 -1.24 13.45
CA ASN A 45 -10.00 -1.94 12.32
C ASN A 45 -10.26 -1.24 10.99
N ALA A 46 -10.89 -0.06 10.99
CA ALA A 46 -11.05 0.75 9.78
C ALA A 46 -9.68 1.24 9.27
N PRO A 47 -9.42 1.20 7.95
CA PRO A 47 -8.19 1.78 7.40
C PRO A 47 -8.21 3.29 7.57
N ASP A 48 -7.21 3.82 8.28
CA ASP A 48 -7.01 5.27 8.38
C ASP A 48 -6.11 5.79 7.26
N LEU A 49 -6.29 7.07 6.93
CA LEU A 49 -5.43 7.78 5.97
C LEU A 49 -4.17 8.34 6.64
N TYR A 50 -4.12 8.36 7.98
CA TYR A 50 -3.02 8.94 8.74
C TYR A 50 -1.71 8.20 8.46
N ILE A 51 -1.70 6.86 8.54
CA ILE A 51 -0.49 6.06 8.29
C ILE A 51 0.03 6.27 6.87
N PRO A 52 -0.78 6.10 5.79
CA PRO A 52 -0.39 6.43 4.42
C PRO A 52 0.20 7.82 4.25
N PHE A 53 -0.42 8.84 4.83
CA PHE A 53 0.02 10.23 4.70
C PHE A 53 1.37 10.46 5.39
N MET A 54 1.52 9.95 6.61
CA MET A 54 2.78 10.03 7.35
C MET A 54 3.91 9.25 6.67
N ALA A 55 3.60 8.07 6.12
CA ALA A 55 4.56 7.27 5.37
C ALA A 55 4.99 7.96 4.07
N PHE A 56 4.07 8.62 3.36
CA PHE A 56 4.37 9.41 2.19
C PHE A 56 5.31 10.58 2.51
N GLY A 57 5.01 11.33 3.57
CA GLY A 57 5.90 12.41 4.05
C GLY A 57 7.29 11.89 4.41
N THR A 58 7.35 10.74 5.10
CA THR A 58 8.63 10.09 5.47
C THR A 58 9.42 9.68 4.24
N TYR A 59 8.76 9.08 3.23
CA TYR A 59 9.40 8.74 1.96
C TYR A 59 10.02 9.97 1.28
N VAL A 60 9.28 11.08 1.19
CA VAL A 60 9.77 12.32 0.56
C VAL A 60 10.98 12.88 1.33
N VAL A 61 10.92 12.91 2.65
CA VAL A 61 12.03 13.36 3.51
C VAL A 61 13.27 12.47 3.36
N LEU A 62 13.10 11.14 3.35
CA LEU A 62 14.19 10.20 3.17
C LEU A 62 14.84 10.32 1.79
N CYS A 63 14.04 10.50 0.74
CA CYS A 63 14.56 10.74 -0.61
C CYS A 63 15.35 12.06 -0.69
N GLY A 64 14.83 13.14 -0.09
CA GLY A 64 15.54 14.42 0.01
C GLY A 64 16.86 14.30 0.79
N PHE A 65 16.85 13.59 1.91
CA PHE A 65 18.04 13.30 2.71
C PHE A 65 19.08 12.51 1.91
N PHE A 66 18.65 11.46 1.19
CA PHE A 66 19.52 10.68 0.32
C PHE A 66 20.15 11.53 -0.79
N LEU A 67 19.38 12.41 -1.44
CA LEU A 67 19.91 13.37 -2.43
C LEU A 67 20.92 14.35 -1.81
N GLY A 68 20.67 14.79 -0.57
CA GLY A 68 21.59 15.62 0.20
C GLY A 68 22.92 14.94 0.45
N LEU A 69 22.91 13.66 0.87
CA LEU A 69 24.13 12.87 1.05
C LEU A 69 24.92 12.68 -0.26
N GLN A 70 24.25 12.71 -1.41
CA GLN A 70 24.89 12.64 -2.73
C GLN A 70 25.36 14.00 -3.28
N GLY A 71 25.10 15.10 -2.58
CA GLY A 71 25.40 16.45 -3.07
C GLY A 71 24.54 16.89 -4.27
N LYS A 72 23.41 16.20 -4.51
CA LYS A 72 22.48 16.44 -5.63
C LYS A 72 21.15 17.02 -5.17
N PHE A 73 21.10 17.54 -3.95
CA PHE A 73 19.89 18.14 -3.43
C PHE A 73 19.61 19.47 -4.14
N SER A 74 18.46 19.55 -4.79
CA SER A 74 17.84 20.80 -5.20
C SER A 74 16.36 20.78 -4.79
N PRO A 75 15.78 21.93 -4.42
CA PRO A 75 14.35 22.03 -4.13
C PRO A 75 13.49 21.51 -5.29
N GLU A 76 13.95 21.73 -6.51
CA GLU A 76 13.32 21.23 -7.73
C GLU A 76 13.34 19.69 -7.82
N SER A 77 14.46 19.05 -7.52
CA SER A 77 14.56 17.58 -7.50
C SER A 77 13.63 16.96 -6.45
N LEU A 78 13.50 17.60 -5.29
CA LEU A 78 12.57 17.16 -4.25
C LEU A 78 11.11 17.31 -4.71
N ASN A 79 10.77 18.42 -5.38
CA ASN A 79 9.44 18.61 -5.96
C ASN A 79 9.12 17.54 -7.00
N TRP A 80 10.08 17.19 -7.87
CA TRP A 80 9.91 16.10 -8.82
C TRP A 80 9.62 14.75 -8.14
N LEU A 81 10.32 14.43 -7.05
CA LEU A 81 10.07 13.21 -6.26
C LEU A 81 8.70 13.23 -5.59
N PHE A 82 8.27 14.38 -5.08
CA PHE A 82 6.94 14.56 -4.49
C PHE A 82 5.84 14.31 -5.52
N VAL A 83 5.93 14.95 -6.70
CA VAL A 83 4.98 14.76 -7.81
C VAL A 83 4.99 13.31 -8.31
N LYS A 84 6.17 12.71 -8.45
CA LYS A 84 6.32 11.30 -8.85
C LYS A 84 5.64 10.37 -7.85
N GLY A 85 5.84 10.61 -6.56
CA GLY A 85 5.20 9.88 -5.49
C GLY A 85 3.66 10.03 -5.50
N LEU A 86 3.15 11.26 -5.62
CA LEU A 86 1.70 11.50 -5.77
C LEU A 86 1.11 10.81 -7.00
N THR A 87 1.82 10.85 -8.13
CA THR A 87 1.42 10.18 -9.36
C THR A 87 1.36 8.66 -9.15
N GLY A 88 2.38 8.08 -8.51
CA GLY A 88 2.40 6.67 -8.14
C GLY A 88 1.26 6.28 -7.21
N TRP A 89 0.94 7.12 -6.23
CA TRP A 89 -0.21 6.89 -5.34
C TRP A 89 -1.53 6.90 -6.13
N PHE A 90 -1.72 7.91 -6.98
CA PHE A 90 -2.92 8.02 -7.81
C PHE A 90 -3.08 6.83 -8.75
N LEU A 91 -2.01 6.40 -9.42
CA LEU A 91 -2.01 5.23 -10.30
C LEU A 91 -2.38 3.95 -9.53
N GLN A 92 -1.85 3.79 -8.31
CA GLN A 92 -2.19 2.66 -7.46
C GLN A 92 -3.68 2.67 -7.05
N VAL A 93 -4.23 3.84 -6.70
CA VAL A 93 -5.66 3.99 -6.38
C VAL A 93 -6.52 3.67 -7.60
N ALA A 94 -6.15 4.19 -8.78
CA ALA A 94 -6.85 3.93 -10.03
C ALA A 94 -6.83 2.44 -10.37
N LEU A 95 -5.68 1.78 -10.27
CA LEU A 95 -5.54 0.34 -10.50
C LEU A 95 -6.45 -0.47 -9.58
N LEU A 96 -6.44 -0.18 -8.27
CA LEU A 96 -7.28 -0.87 -7.31
C LEU A 96 -8.77 -0.62 -7.59
N LYS A 97 -9.17 0.61 -7.89
CA LYS A 97 -10.56 0.93 -8.23
C LYS A 97 -11.01 0.22 -9.50
N MET A 98 -10.19 0.19 -10.55
CA MET A 98 -10.50 -0.51 -11.81
C MET A 98 -10.69 -2.01 -11.60
N ILE A 99 -9.87 -2.64 -10.75
CA ILE A 99 -9.99 -4.06 -10.44
C ILE A 99 -11.28 -4.35 -9.65
N LEU A 100 -11.61 -3.51 -8.67
CA LEU A 100 -12.86 -3.64 -7.91
C LEU A 100 -14.10 -3.46 -8.82
N LEU A 101 -14.05 -2.50 -9.75
CA LEU A 101 -15.10 -2.30 -10.75
C LEU A 101 -15.24 -3.50 -11.69
N SER A 102 -14.13 -4.09 -12.14
CA SER A 102 -14.12 -5.30 -12.97
C SER A 102 -14.76 -6.51 -12.27
N LEU A 103 -14.68 -6.55 -10.94
CA LEU A 103 -15.26 -7.58 -10.08
C LEU A 103 -16.74 -7.33 -9.73
N GLY A 104 -17.30 -6.19 -10.13
CA GLY A 104 -18.68 -5.80 -9.80
C GLY A 104 -18.88 -5.29 -8.37
N SER A 105 -17.81 -5.16 -7.58
CA SER A 105 -17.83 -4.64 -6.20
C SER A 105 -17.58 -3.13 -6.20
N GLY A 106 -18.62 -2.37 -6.58
CA GLY A 106 -18.56 -0.91 -6.67
C GLY A 106 -18.73 -0.17 -5.34
N GLU A 107 -19.15 -0.84 -4.26
CA GLU A 107 -19.62 -0.21 -3.02
C GLU A 107 -18.51 0.11 -2.01
N VAL A 108 -17.26 -0.29 -2.28
CA VAL A 108 -16.12 0.02 -1.39
C VAL A 108 -15.86 1.54 -1.34
N PRO A 109 -15.83 2.15 -0.13
CA PRO A 109 -15.53 3.57 0.04
C PRO A 109 -14.20 3.96 -0.61
N LEU A 110 -14.19 5.06 -1.37
CA LEU A 110 -12.97 5.55 -2.04
C LEU A 110 -11.84 5.81 -1.03
N LEU A 111 -12.17 6.30 0.16
CA LEU A 111 -11.20 6.59 1.21
C LEU A 111 -10.43 5.33 1.66
N ASP A 112 -11.10 4.18 1.73
CA ASP A 112 -10.49 2.91 2.11
C ASP A 112 -9.49 2.46 1.03
N ILE A 113 -9.84 2.64 -0.25
CA ILE A 113 -8.96 2.33 -1.39
C ILE A 113 -7.72 3.24 -1.39
N VAL A 114 -7.92 4.54 -1.13
CA VAL A 114 -6.83 5.52 -1.03
C VAL A 114 -5.89 5.15 0.13
N ALA A 115 -6.44 4.77 1.28
CA ALA A 115 -5.65 4.32 2.41
C ALA A 115 -4.85 3.05 2.07
N TYR A 116 -5.50 2.02 1.51
CA TYR A 116 -4.84 0.77 1.12
C TYR A 116 -3.72 0.97 0.09
N ALA A 117 -3.94 1.83 -0.91
CA ALA A 117 -2.93 2.19 -1.90
C ALA A 117 -1.70 2.87 -1.28
N GLY A 118 -1.90 3.71 -0.28
CA GLY A 118 -0.82 4.51 0.30
C GLY A 118 0.06 3.76 1.30
N TYR A 119 -0.35 2.58 1.80
CA TYR A 119 0.53 1.75 2.63
C TYR A 119 1.83 1.35 1.91
N THR A 120 1.83 1.36 0.57
CA THR A 120 3.03 1.15 -0.26
C THR A 120 4.19 2.08 0.11
N PHE A 121 3.92 3.32 0.52
CA PHE A 121 4.97 4.26 0.94
C PHE A 121 5.71 3.86 2.20
N THR A 122 5.09 3.03 3.04
CA THR A 122 5.75 2.55 4.25
C THR A 122 6.82 1.50 3.89
N GLY A 123 6.53 0.60 2.94
CA GLY A 123 7.52 -0.31 2.38
C GLY A 123 8.64 0.43 1.64
N LEU A 124 8.29 1.43 0.84
CA LEU A 124 9.27 2.29 0.15
C LEU A 124 10.17 3.05 1.14
N SER A 125 9.62 3.57 2.24
CA SER A 125 10.41 4.26 3.26
C SER A 125 11.48 3.34 3.86
N ILE A 126 11.14 2.08 4.15
CA ILE A 126 12.09 1.07 4.63
C ILE A 126 13.15 0.76 3.57
N ALA A 127 12.76 0.62 2.30
CA ALA A 127 13.70 0.36 1.21
C ALA A 127 14.70 1.51 1.00
N VAL A 128 14.23 2.76 1.05
CA VAL A 128 15.09 3.95 0.97
C VAL A 128 16.00 4.06 2.18
N LEU A 129 15.49 3.80 3.39
CA LEU A 129 16.31 3.78 4.60
C LEU A 129 17.41 2.71 4.52
N GLY A 130 17.08 1.50 4.04
CA GLY A 130 18.06 0.45 3.80
C GLY A 130 19.15 0.88 2.81
N LYS A 131 18.78 1.61 1.75
CA LYS A 131 19.71 2.19 0.77
C LYS A 131 20.66 3.23 1.38
N ILE A 132 20.16 4.05 2.31
CA ILE A 132 20.94 5.07 3.03
C ILE A 132 21.97 4.39 3.95
N LEU A 133 21.55 3.36 4.70
CA LEU A 133 22.42 2.68 5.67
C LEU A 133 23.49 1.81 4.99
N VAL A 134 23.08 1.01 4.01
CA VAL A 134 23.97 0.07 3.31
C VAL A 134 23.62 0.05 1.82
N ARG A 135 24.50 0.60 0.98
CA ARG A 135 24.26 0.75 -0.47
C ARG A 135 23.85 -0.57 -1.16
N TYR A 136 24.46 -1.68 -0.78
CA TYR A 136 24.15 -3.01 -1.32
C TYR A 136 22.86 -3.62 -0.76
N ALA A 137 22.42 -3.23 0.44
CA ALA A 137 21.20 -3.74 1.04
C ALA A 137 19.97 -3.34 0.22
N TYR A 138 20.02 -2.25 -0.55
CA TYR A 138 18.97 -1.87 -1.48
C TYR A 138 18.53 -3.03 -2.39
N TYR A 139 19.46 -3.81 -2.94
CA TYR A 139 19.13 -4.91 -3.85
C TYR A 139 18.39 -6.07 -3.18
N ALA A 140 18.52 -6.23 -1.86
CA ALA A 140 17.81 -7.26 -1.09
C ALA A 140 16.53 -6.72 -0.42
N VAL A 141 16.59 -5.52 0.17
CA VAL A 141 15.47 -4.91 0.91
C VAL A 141 14.37 -4.46 -0.04
N MET A 142 14.71 -4.01 -1.25
CA MET A 142 13.73 -3.55 -2.24
C MET A 142 12.77 -4.68 -2.70
N PRO A 143 13.24 -5.84 -3.19
CA PRO A 143 12.35 -6.95 -3.51
C PRO A 143 11.63 -7.50 -2.27
N TRP A 144 12.29 -7.54 -1.11
CA TRP A 144 11.66 -7.98 0.15
C TRP A 144 10.44 -7.12 0.52
N THR A 145 10.62 -5.81 0.59
CA THR A 145 9.53 -4.87 0.92
C THR A 145 8.44 -4.87 -0.16
N CYS A 146 8.79 -5.00 -1.43
CA CYS A 146 7.83 -5.17 -2.52
C CYS A 146 6.97 -6.43 -2.34
N LEU A 147 7.58 -7.57 -1.99
CA LEU A 147 6.86 -8.82 -1.75
C LEU A 147 5.94 -8.71 -0.52
N CYS A 148 6.44 -8.15 0.59
CA CYS A 148 5.63 -7.89 1.79
C CYS A 148 4.41 -7.03 1.46
N MET A 149 4.58 -5.97 0.66
CA MET A 149 3.48 -5.09 0.26
C MET A 149 2.51 -5.76 -0.71
N GLY A 150 3.00 -6.55 -1.66
CA GLY A 150 2.15 -7.35 -2.55
C GLY A 150 1.28 -8.34 -1.78
N ILE A 151 1.87 -9.08 -0.82
CA ILE A 151 1.14 -10.03 0.03
C ILE A 151 0.09 -9.31 0.89
N PHE A 152 0.46 -8.18 1.50
CA PHE A 152 -0.46 -7.35 2.30
C PHE A 152 -1.66 -6.89 1.46
N LEU A 153 -1.41 -6.38 0.26
CA LEU A 153 -2.44 -5.86 -0.63
C LEU A 153 -3.37 -6.98 -1.12
N VAL A 154 -2.82 -8.14 -1.51
CA VAL A 154 -3.61 -9.33 -1.89
C VAL A 154 -4.47 -9.82 -0.72
N ARG A 155 -3.91 -9.93 0.49
CA ARG A 155 -4.65 -10.37 1.68
C ARG A 155 -5.77 -9.41 2.05
N THR A 156 -5.55 -8.12 1.84
CA THR A 156 -6.55 -7.07 2.13
C THR A 156 -7.65 -7.07 1.09
N MET A 157 -7.31 -7.07 -0.20
CA MET A 157 -8.28 -7.11 -1.29
C MET A 157 -9.10 -8.40 -1.29
N LYS A 158 -8.47 -9.54 -0.99
CA LYS A 158 -9.20 -10.80 -0.79
C LYS A 158 -10.25 -10.65 0.31
N ARG A 159 -9.94 -10.04 1.44
CA ARG A 159 -10.91 -9.84 2.53
C ARG A 159 -12.07 -8.91 2.13
N VAL A 160 -11.77 -7.81 1.45
CA VAL A 160 -12.81 -6.88 0.95
C VAL A 160 -13.74 -7.58 -0.04
N LEU A 161 -13.19 -8.31 -1.01
CA LEU A 161 -13.97 -9.03 -2.04
C LEU A 161 -14.85 -10.14 -1.48
N PHE A 162 -14.34 -10.95 -0.54
CA PHE A 162 -15.11 -12.04 0.08
C PHE A 162 -16.27 -11.53 0.97
N THR A 163 -16.25 -10.26 1.37
CA THR A 163 -17.35 -9.65 2.14
C THR A 163 -18.52 -9.26 1.23
N GLU A 164 -18.26 -8.84 -0.01
CA GLU A 164 -19.30 -8.38 -0.94
C GLU A 164 -19.80 -9.44 -1.93
N VAL A 165 -18.96 -10.41 -2.34
CA VAL A 165 -19.29 -11.30 -3.45
C VAL A 165 -19.53 -12.73 -2.97
N ARG A 166 -20.80 -13.08 -2.76
CA ARG A 166 -21.25 -14.48 -2.76
C ARG A 166 -21.59 -14.85 -4.22
N SER A 167 -20.83 -15.78 -4.81
CA SER A 167 -21.13 -16.49 -6.08
C SER A 167 -20.62 -15.91 -7.42
N TYR A 168 -19.37 -15.46 -7.53
CA TYR A 168 -18.74 -15.20 -8.84
C TYR A 168 -17.53 -16.12 -9.08
N ASP A 169 -17.23 -16.39 -10.35
CA ASP A 169 -16.21 -17.34 -10.83
C ASP A 169 -14.87 -17.19 -10.07
N SER A 170 -14.55 -18.22 -9.29
CA SER A 170 -13.40 -18.29 -8.39
C SER A 170 -12.08 -18.10 -9.15
N SER A 171 -12.01 -18.53 -10.43
CA SER A 171 -10.78 -18.47 -11.22
C SER A 171 -10.32 -17.03 -11.49
N ARG A 172 -11.22 -16.15 -11.95
CA ARG A 172 -10.93 -14.74 -12.29
C ARG A 172 -10.43 -13.94 -11.08
N HIS A 173 -10.95 -14.22 -9.89
CA HIS A 173 -10.52 -13.58 -8.65
C HIS A 173 -9.04 -13.83 -8.34
N HIS A 174 -8.59 -15.09 -8.49
CA HIS A 174 -7.20 -15.45 -8.23
C HIS A 174 -6.25 -14.77 -9.22
N TYR A 175 -6.62 -14.69 -10.51
CA TYR A 175 -5.82 -13.99 -11.52
C TYR A 175 -5.71 -12.49 -11.24
N LEU A 176 -6.81 -11.83 -10.86
CA LEU A 176 -6.79 -10.40 -10.54
C LEU A 176 -6.00 -10.09 -9.27
N LEU A 177 -6.08 -10.94 -8.25
CA LEU A 177 -5.24 -10.83 -7.05
C LEU A 177 -3.75 -11.01 -7.38
N LEU A 178 -3.41 -11.98 -8.22
CA LEU A 178 -2.03 -12.17 -8.68
C LEU A 178 -1.55 -10.94 -9.48
N PHE A 179 -2.41 -10.39 -10.35
CA PHE A 179 -2.12 -9.19 -11.11
C PHE A 179 -1.81 -7.99 -10.20
N ILE A 180 -2.56 -7.79 -9.12
CA ILE A 180 -2.29 -6.75 -8.11
C ILE A 180 -0.90 -6.89 -7.50
N ALA A 181 -0.50 -8.11 -7.14
CA ALA A 181 0.83 -8.38 -6.57
C ALA A 181 1.94 -8.11 -7.60
N LEU A 182 1.76 -8.55 -8.84
CA LEU A 182 2.73 -8.33 -9.92
C LEU A 182 2.87 -6.85 -10.28
N ALA A 183 1.76 -6.09 -10.26
CA ALA A 183 1.76 -4.65 -10.50
C ALA A 183 2.52 -3.85 -9.43
N GLN A 184 2.74 -4.41 -8.23
CA GLN A 184 3.59 -3.77 -7.23
C GLN A 184 5.04 -3.66 -7.68
N PHE A 185 5.58 -4.66 -8.38
CA PHE A 185 6.99 -4.68 -8.78
C PHE A 185 7.43 -3.50 -9.65
N PRO A 186 6.73 -3.15 -10.76
CA PRO A 186 7.09 -1.99 -11.56
C PRO A 186 6.90 -0.68 -10.80
N LEU A 187 5.84 -0.57 -9.97
CA LEU A 187 5.59 0.64 -9.18
C LEU A 187 6.68 0.86 -8.13
N PHE A 188 7.06 -0.19 -7.39
CA PHE A 188 8.15 -0.15 -6.44
C PHE A 188 9.46 0.22 -7.14
N SER A 189 9.81 -0.47 -8.22
CA SER A 189 11.05 -0.20 -8.97
C SER A 189 11.10 1.24 -9.48
N TRP A 190 9.97 1.78 -9.95
CA TRP A 190 9.87 3.15 -10.43
C TRP A 190 10.01 4.18 -9.30
N LEU A 191 9.27 4.02 -8.20
CA LEU A 191 9.28 4.95 -7.06
C LEU A 191 10.56 4.85 -6.20
N GLY A 192 11.17 3.66 -6.12
CA GLY A 192 12.43 3.45 -5.41
C GLY A 192 13.66 3.97 -6.16
N ASN A 193 13.51 4.24 -7.46
CA ASN A 193 14.51 4.96 -8.22
C ASN A 193 14.40 6.47 -7.90
N ILE A 194 15.31 6.95 -7.04
CA ILE A 194 15.40 8.34 -6.56
C ILE A 194 16.02 9.28 -7.63
N THR A 195 16.20 8.81 -8.87
CA THR A 195 16.68 9.66 -9.98
C THR A 195 15.55 10.58 -10.45
N VAL A 196 15.92 11.80 -10.87
CA VAL A 196 15.02 12.82 -11.41
C VAL A 196 14.42 12.41 -12.77
N ASN A 197 14.99 11.39 -13.41
CA ASN A 197 14.48 10.81 -14.64
C ASN A 197 13.11 10.16 -14.41
N TRP A 198 12.14 10.56 -15.23
CA TRP A 198 10.77 10.06 -15.18
C TRP A 198 10.64 8.61 -15.63
N LEU A 199 11.54 8.11 -16.48
CA LEU A 199 11.45 6.81 -17.15
C LEU A 199 12.73 5.98 -16.99
N PHE A 200 13.16 5.76 -15.74
CA PHE A 200 14.37 5.01 -15.33
C PHE A 200 15.67 5.83 -15.23
#